data_AF-A0A1J4UET3-F1
#
_entry.id   AF-A0A1J4UET3-F1
#
_cell.length_a   1.000
_cell.length_b   1.000
_cell.length_c   1.000
_cell.angle_alpha   90.00
_cell.angle_beta   90.00
_cell.angle_gamma   90.00
#
_symmetry.space_group_name_H-M   'P 1'
#
loop_
_entity.id
_entity.type
_entity.pdbx_description
1 polymer ?
#
loop_
_entity_poly.entity_id
_entity_poly.type
_entity_poly.pdbx_seq_one_letter_code
_entity_poly.pdbx_strand_id
1 'polypeptide(L)'
;MNKNYDTLTCSECKTSLQLPWESPLGRYQENWKRLSEKNFIMLMPPLSQSDIGIPRLFWLYEDCYHCLLTGRYNATIVLMGVLLEAIMKERLHLKLGSNFDKLSYGKCLKKIIQMRFMEINDIKFLLRFKNKVRDVYQHSNETEITKGLSAPILAFEFKGPLTIEKIQEANEGARSGRLKPTRVSTNELPFLKSIVKQKIDETSAISLFNEVYQFLVCAKMVYFKEDEFQEHTNRFGNHLGHIKHHRLG
;
A
#
# COMPACT_ATOMS: atom_id res chain seq x y z
N MET A 1 -18.00 6.99 -28.89
CA MET A 1 -17.51 7.43 -27.57
C MET A 1 -17.36 8.94 -27.60
N ASN A 2 -18.10 9.68 -26.79
CA ASN A 2 -17.90 11.13 -26.65
C ASN A 2 -16.55 11.37 -25.97
N LYS A 3 -15.68 12.15 -26.62
CA LYS A 3 -14.40 12.54 -26.04
C LYS A 3 -14.66 13.64 -25.01
N ASN A 4 -14.49 13.32 -23.73
CA ASN A 4 -14.62 14.30 -22.65
C ASN A 4 -13.27 15.03 -22.49
N TYR A 5 -13.29 16.34 -22.72
CA TYR A 5 -12.17 17.23 -22.51
C TYR A 5 -12.39 18.01 -21.21
N ASP A 6 -11.35 18.13 -20.40
CA ASP A 6 -11.41 18.90 -19.15
C ASP A 6 -11.48 20.40 -19.45
N THR A 7 -12.16 21.15 -18.57
CA THR A 7 -12.25 22.62 -18.64
C THR A 7 -11.60 23.23 -17.41
N LEU A 8 -10.64 24.14 -17.62
CA LEU A 8 -10.07 24.97 -16.57
C LEU A 8 -10.86 26.27 -16.50
N THR A 9 -11.44 26.56 -15.34
CA THR A 9 -12.17 27.81 -15.13
C THR A 9 -11.38 28.69 -14.17
N CYS A 10 -11.03 29.91 -14.61
CA CYS A 10 -10.41 30.89 -13.74
C CYS A 10 -11.38 31.27 -12.60
N SER A 11 -10.93 31.19 -11.35
CA SER A 11 -11.77 31.49 -10.19
C SER A 11 -12.18 32.97 -10.12
N GLU A 12 -11.36 33.88 -10.65
CA GLU A 12 -11.55 35.33 -10.61
C GLU A 12 -12.40 35.84 -11.77
N CYS A 13 -11.96 35.62 -13.02
CA CYS A 13 -12.64 36.18 -14.20
C CYS A 13 -13.62 35.22 -14.88
N LYS A 14 -13.77 33.98 -14.37
CA LYS A 14 -14.68 32.93 -14.88
C LYS A 14 -14.43 32.49 -16.33
N THR A 15 -13.36 32.95 -16.97
CA THR A 15 -12.94 32.44 -18.29
C THR A 15 -12.72 30.94 -18.20
N SER A 16 -13.38 30.19 -19.09
CA SER A 16 -13.24 28.75 -19.20
C SER A 16 -12.39 28.41 -20.41
N LEU A 17 -11.33 27.64 -20.20
CA LEU A 17 -10.42 27.14 -21.23
C LEU A 17 -10.60 25.62 -21.31
N GLN A 18 -11.00 25.15 -22.48
CA GLN A 18 -11.02 23.71 -22.76
C GLN A 18 -9.59 23.24 -22.99
N LEU A 19 -9.15 22.24 -22.25
CA LEU A 19 -7.84 21.65 -22.44
C LEU A 19 -7.79 20.91 -23.79
N PRO A 20 -6.71 21.04 -24.55
CA PRO A 20 -6.61 20.44 -25.89
C PRO A 20 -6.40 18.91 -25.85
N TRP A 21 -6.13 18.34 -24.67
CA TRP A 21 -5.96 16.91 -24.44
C TRP A 21 -7.21 16.31 -23.77
N GLU A 22 -7.54 15.08 -24.17
CA GLU A 22 -8.62 14.29 -23.54
C GLU A 22 -8.36 14.17 -22.04
N SER A 23 -9.44 14.29 -21.25
CA SER A 23 -9.36 14.13 -19.80
C SER A 23 -8.80 12.75 -19.45
N PRO A 24 -7.71 12.67 -18.65
CA PRO A 24 -7.24 11.38 -18.17
C PRO A 24 -8.19 10.79 -17.13
N LEU A 25 -9.10 11.58 -16.54
CA LEU A 25 -10.02 11.15 -15.48
C LEU A 25 -10.95 10.03 -15.94
N GLY A 26 -11.46 10.08 -17.18
CA GLY A 26 -12.30 9.00 -17.72
C GLY A 26 -11.55 7.66 -17.78
N ARG A 27 -10.29 7.68 -18.24
CA ARG A 27 -9.43 6.48 -18.28
C ARG A 27 -9.06 6.00 -16.88
N TYR A 28 -8.85 6.92 -15.92
CA TYR A 28 -8.61 6.55 -14.53
C TYR A 28 -9.84 5.93 -13.88
N GLN A 29 -11.03 6.50 -14.09
CA GLN A 29 -12.28 6.00 -13.54
C GLN A 29 -12.58 4.58 -14.02
N GLU A 30 -12.43 4.31 -15.32
CA GLU A 30 -12.63 2.97 -15.89
C GLU A 30 -11.59 1.97 -15.35
N ASN A 31 -10.31 2.36 -15.29
CA ASN A 31 -9.27 1.50 -14.73
C ASN A 31 -9.47 1.22 -13.25
N TRP A 32 -9.81 2.22 -12.45
CA TRP A 32 -10.09 2.06 -11.03
C TRP A 32 -11.31 1.20 -10.79
N LYS A 33 -12.38 1.39 -11.55
CA LYS A 33 -13.57 0.53 -11.47
C LYS A 33 -13.21 -0.92 -11.72
N ARG A 34 -12.54 -1.20 -12.86
CA ARG A 34 -12.12 -2.56 -13.24
C ARG A 34 -11.18 -3.19 -12.20
N LEU A 35 -10.21 -2.44 -11.70
CA LEU A 35 -9.27 -2.91 -10.68
C LEU A 35 -9.96 -3.14 -9.34
N SER A 36 -10.88 -2.26 -8.95
CA SER A 36 -11.63 -2.38 -7.70
C SER A 36 -12.52 -3.62 -7.74
N GLU A 37 -13.26 -3.83 -8.83
CA GLU A 37 -14.08 -5.04 -9.01
C GLU A 37 -13.24 -6.32 -8.96
N LYS A 38 -12.08 -6.33 -9.63
CA LYS A 38 -11.13 -7.45 -9.61
C LYS A 38 -10.58 -7.69 -8.20
N ASN A 39 -10.17 -6.64 -7.50
CA ASN A 39 -9.45 -6.77 -6.23
C ASN A 39 -10.40 -7.01 -5.06
N PHE A 40 -11.58 -6.40 -5.06
CA PHE A 40 -12.57 -6.49 -4.00
C PHE A 40 -12.90 -7.94 -3.60
N ILE A 41 -13.05 -8.83 -4.60
CA ILE A 41 -13.36 -10.25 -4.35
C ILE A 41 -12.21 -11.03 -3.68
N MET A 42 -10.98 -10.50 -3.70
CA MET A 42 -9.80 -11.13 -3.10
C MET A 42 -9.44 -10.52 -1.75
N LEU A 43 -10.07 -9.41 -1.36
CA LEU A 43 -9.81 -8.74 -0.09
C LEU A 43 -10.76 -9.24 1.00
N MET A 44 -10.27 -9.19 2.24
CA MET A 44 -11.15 -9.27 3.40
C MET A 44 -12.22 -8.15 3.35
N PRO A 45 -13.41 -8.36 3.94
CA PRO A 45 -14.46 -7.33 4.01
C PRO A 45 -13.93 -6.03 4.62
N PRO A 46 -14.42 -4.86 4.19
CA PRO A 46 -13.96 -3.59 4.73
C PRO A 46 -14.31 -3.48 6.23
N LEU A 47 -13.36 -3.02 7.04
CA LEU A 47 -13.59 -2.69 8.44
C LEU A 47 -14.27 -1.32 8.54
N SER A 48 -15.07 -1.16 9.59
CA SER A 48 -15.60 0.12 10.04
C SER A 48 -14.70 0.74 11.11
N GLN A 49 -14.91 2.03 11.40
CA GLN A 49 -14.17 2.71 12.47
C GLN A 49 -14.37 2.03 13.84
N SER A 50 -15.56 1.48 14.11
CA SER A 50 -15.84 0.72 15.33
C SER A 50 -15.01 -0.56 15.45
N ASP A 51 -14.68 -1.22 14.34
CA ASP A 51 -13.92 -2.47 14.36
C ASP A 51 -12.46 -2.27 14.75
N ILE A 52 -11.91 -1.07 14.55
CA ILE A 52 -10.52 -0.71 14.92
C ILE A 52 -10.48 0.11 16.22
N GLY A 53 -11.47 0.96 16.46
CA GLY A 53 -11.64 1.76 17.69
C GLY A 53 -10.65 2.92 17.88
N ILE A 54 -9.49 2.90 17.22
CA ILE A 54 -8.50 4.00 17.26
C ILE A 54 -8.54 4.73 15.92
N PRO A 55 -8.98 6.01 15.86
CA PRO A 55 -9.17 6.73 14.60
C PRO A 55 -7.94 6.69 13.71
N ARG A 56 -6.76 7.06 14.21
CA ARG A 56 -5.51 7.06 13.45
C ARG A 56 -5.22 5.73 12.74
N LEU A 57 -5.49 4.61 13.41
CA LEU A 57 -5.28 3.27 12.83
C LEU A 57 -6.32 2.97 11.74
N PHE A 58 -7.56 3.43 11.92
CA PHE A 58 -8.62 3.30 10.92
C PHE A 58 -8.29 4.07 9.63
N TRP A 59 -7.88 5.34 9.74
CA TRP A 59 -7.47 6.14 8.56
C TRP A 59 -6.32 5.49 7.79
N LEU A 60 -5.29 5.00 8.50
CA LEU A 60 -4.17 4.29 7.86
C LEU A 60 -4.60 2.96 7.21
N TYR A 61 -5.58 2.27 7.81
CA TYR A 61 -6.18 1.07 7.22
C TYR A 61 -6.95 1.41 5.93
N GLU A 62 -7.77 2.46 5.92
CA GLU A 62 -8.51 2.90 4.73
C GLU A 62 -7.56 3.29 3.59
N ASP A 63 -6.48 4.01 3.90
CA ASP A 63 -5.44 4.35 2.92
C ASP A 63 -4.85 3.09 2.27
N CYS A 64 -4.57 2.04 3.06
CA CYS A 64 -4.12 0.75 2.54
C CYS A 64 -5.20 0.12 1.64
N TYR A 65 -6.44 0.04 2.13
CA TYR A 65 -7.55 -0.62 1.44
C TYR A 65 -7.86 0.04 0.08
N HIS A 66 -7.96 1.37 0.04
CA HIS A 66 -8.27 2.11 -1.18
C HIS A 66 -7.09 2.12 -2.18
N CYS A 67 -5.85 2.21 -1.70
CA CYS A 67 -4.69 2.04 -2.58
C CYS A 67 -4.70 0.67 -3.25
N LEU A 68 -5.08 -0.38 -2.51
CA LEU A 68 -5.11 -1.73 -3.02
C LEU A 68 -6.23 -1.93 -4.05
N LEU A 69 -7.44 -1.41 -3.77
CA LEU A 69 -8.55 -1.42 -4.72
C LEU A 69 -8.21 -0.72 -6.05
N THR A 70 -7.47 0.38 -5.99
CA THR A 70 -7.04 1.14 -7.18
C THR A 70 -5.78 0.57 -7.86
N GLY A 71 -5.26 -0.57 -7.39
CA GLY A 71 -4.12 -1.27 -7.98
C GLY A 71 -2.75 -0.64 -7.68
N ARG A 72 -2.65 0.20 -6.64
CA ARG A 72 -1.40 0.81 -6.16
C ARG A 72 -0.70 -0.12 -5.16
N TYR A 73 -0.31 -1.31 -5.63
CA TYR A 73 0.22 -2.40 -4.80
C TYR A 73 1.48 -2.02 -4.01
N ASN A 74 2.45 -1.38 -4.67
CA ASN A 74 3.68 -0.95 -4.00
C ASN A 74 3.40 0.04 -2.85
N ALA A 75 2.57 1.05 -3.11
CA ALA A 75 2.19 2.03 -2.11
C ALA A 75 1.47 1.36 -0.93
N THR A 76 0.58 0.40 -1.23
CA THR A 76 -0.11 -0.41 -0.21
C THR A 76 0.88 -1.13 0.70
N ILE A 77 1.92 -1.77 0.15
CA ILE A 77 2.94 -2.47 0.94
C ILE A 77 3.68 -1.54 1.91
N VAL A 78 4.02 -0.34 1.44
CA VAL A 78 4.66 0.69 2.28
C VAL A 78 3.71 1.18 3.37
N LEU A 79 2.45 1.47 3.03
CA LEU A 79 1.42 1.93 3.97
C LEU A 79 1.10 0.89 5.04
N MET A 80 1.07 -0.41 4.69
CA MET A 80 0.94 -1.49 5.68
C MET A 80 2.07 -1.45 6.72
N GLY A 81 3.30 -1.13 6.30
CA GLY A 81 4.41 -0.93 7.21
C GLY A 81 4.20 0.26 8.16
N VAL A 82 3.59 1.35 7.68
CA VAL A 82 3.23 2.52 8.50
C VAL A 82 2.10 2.19 9.46
N LEU A 83 1.08 1.45 9.03
CA LEU A 83 -0.01 0.98 9.88
C LEU A 83 0.50 0.11 11.04
N LEU A 84 1.33 -0.90 10.75
CA LEU A 84 1.93 -1.75 11.78
C LEU A 84 2.86 -0.97 12.73
N GLU A 85 3.57 0.04 12.22
CA GLU A 85 4.34 0.96 13.06
C GLU A 85 3.43 1.74 14.03
N ALA A 86 2.30 2.26 13.53
CA ALA A 86 1.33 2.97 14.34
C ALA A 86 0.73 2.07 15.41
N ILE A 87 0.37 0.82 15.10
CA ILE A 87 -0.11 -0.15 16.10
C ILE A 87 0.89 -0.32 17.25
N MET A 88 2.18 -0.48 16.93
CA MET A 88 3.21 -0.60 17.97
C MET A 88 3.35 0.69 18.79
N LYS A 89 3.23 1.87 18.17
CA LYS A 89 3.27 3.17 18.87
C LYS A 89 2.09 3.34 19.82
N GLU A 90 0.88 3.02 19.37
CA GLU A 90 -0.32 3.04 20.22
C GLU A 90 -0.15 2.08 21.40
N ARG A 91 0.37 0.87 21.16
CA ARG A 91 0.64 -0.08 22.24
C ARG A 91 1.66 0.44 23.25
N LEU A 92 2.76 1.02 22.77
CA LEU A 92 3.78 1.62 23.64
C LEU A 92 3.22 2.82 24.42
N HIS A 93 2.41 3.64 23.77
CA HIS A 93 1.75 4.78 24.41
C HIS A 93 0.84 4.32 25.56
N LEU A 94 -0.01 3.33 25.31
CA LEU A 94 -0.88 2.76 26.33
C LEU A 94 -0.11 2.25 27.55
N LYS A 95 1.01 1.56 27.33
CA LYS A 95 1.79 0.99 28.45
C LYS A 95 2.73 1.96 29.15
N LEU A 96 3.18 3.04 28.48
CA LEU A 96 4.24 3.91 28.99
C LEU A 96 3.84 5.39 29.18
N GLY A 97 2.64 5.81 28.77
CA GLY A 97 2.16 7.18 28.96
C GLY A 97 2.86 8.24 28.10
N SER A 98 3.86 7.85 27.28
CA SER A 98 4.70 8.77 26.51
C SER A 98 4.32 8.77 25.03
N ASN A 99 4.57 9.88 24.33
CA ASN A 99 4.40 9.94 22.88
C ASN A 99 5.63 9.32 22.17
N PHE A 100 5.38 8.41 21.22
CA PHE A 100 6.37 7.69 20.44
C PHE A 100 6.36 8.01 18.95
N ASP A 101 5.75 9.12 18.53
CA ASP A 101 5.59 9.50 17.12
C ASP A 101 6.91 9.51 16.32
N LYS A 102 8.03 9.87 16.97
CA LYS A 102 9.37 9.93 16.34
C LYS A 102 10.09 8.58 16.25
N LEU A 103 9.56 7.50 16.82
CA LEU A 103 10.19 6.20 16.73
C LEU A 103 9.91 5.55 15.38
N SER A 104 10.95 5.04 14.71
CA SER A 104 10.77 4.20 13.53
C SER A 104 10.28 2.80 13.93
N TYR A 105 9.74 2.04 12.97
CA TYR A 105 9.30 0.65 13.16
C TYR A 105 10.32 -0.21 13.89
N GLY A 106 11.58 -0.20 13.46
CA GLY A 106 12.64 -1.00 14.10
C GLY A 106 12.86 -0.63 15.56
N LYS A 107 12.78 0.68 15.90
CA LYS A 107 12.89 1.15 17.29
C LYS A 107 11.66 0.79 18.12
N CYS A 108 10.46 0.88 17.54
CA CYS A 108 9.21 0.46 18.17
C CYS A 108 9.25 -1.04 18.50
N LEU A 109 9.58 -1.87 17.51
CA LEU A 109 9.64 -3.33 17.66
C LEU A 109 10.68 -3.75 18.70
N LYS A 110 11.86 -3.11 18.71
CA LYS A 110 12.88 -3.36 19.74
C LYS A 110 12.34 -3.10 21.15
N LYS A 111 11.61 -2.00 21.36
CA LYS A 111 10.98 -1.70 22.66
C LYS A 111 9.90 -2.71 23.02
N ILE A 112 9.01 -3.05 22.10
CA ILE A 112 7.97 -4.08 22.32
C ILE A 112 8.59 -5.41 22.75
N ILE A 113 9.69 -5.84 22.12
CA ILE A 113 10.41 -7.07 22.47
C ILE A 113 11.02 -6.98 23.87
N GLN A 114 11.76 -5.90 24.16
CA GLN A 114 12.44 -5.72 25.44
C GLN A 114 11.48 -5.68 26.62
N MET A 115 10.31 -5.05 26.43
CA MET A 115 9.31 -4.87 27.48
C MET A 115 8.21 -5.95 27.47
N ARG A 116 8.24 -6.87 26.49
CA ARG A 116 7.25 -7.94 26.31
C ARG A 116 5.79 -7.43 26.28
N PHE A 117 5.55 -6.32 25.58
CA PHE A 117 4.23 -5.69 25.52
C PHE A 117 3.26 -6.30 24.50
N MET A 118 3.73 -7.26 23.70
CA MET A 118 2.94 -8.06 22.78
C MET A 118 3.32 -9.53 22.91
N GLU A 119 2.41 -10.41 22.51
CA GLU A 119 2.64 -11.84 22.46
C GLU A 119 3.75 -12.21 21.46
N ILE A 120 4.39 -13.36 21.72
CA ILE A 120 5.55 -13.81 20.94
C ILE A 120 5.21 -14.05 19.47
N ASN A 121 3.99 -14.51 19.16
CA ASN A 121 3.56 -14.76 17.79
C ASN A 121 3.39 -13.46 17.00
N ASP A 122 2.85 -12.42 17.65
CA ASP A 122 2.70 -11.09 17.07
C ASP A 122 4.07 -10.42 16.86
N ILE A 123 4.98 -10.58 17.82
CA ILE A 123 6.37 -10.14 17.66
C ILE A 123 7.04 -10.84 16.47
N LYS A 124 6.84 -12.16 16.30
CA LYS A 124 7.36 -12.92 15.15
C LYS A 124 6.77 -12.42 13.84
N PHE A 125 5.48 -12.10 13.81
CA PHE A 125 4.83 -11.49 12.65
C PHE A 125 5.48 -10.15 12.29
N LEU A 126 5.63 -9.24 13.27
CA LEU A 126 6.23 -7.93 13.08
C LEU A 126 7.71 -8.00 12.64
N LEU A 127 8.47 -8.97 13.16
CA LEU A 127 9.85 -9.25 12.74
C LEU A 127 9.90 -9.76 11.29
N ARG A 128 9.01 -10.68 10.92
CA ARG A 128 8.91 -11.20 9.55
C ARG A 128 8.59 -10.06 8.59
N PHE A 129 7.61 -9.23 8.92
CA PHE A 129 7.22 -8.09 8.08
C PHE A 129 8.38 -7.13 7.90
N LYS A 130 9.09 -6.77 8.97
CA LYS A 130 10.27 -5.89 8.88
C LYS A 130 11.33 -6.44 7.93
N ASN A 131 11.79 -7.66 8.20
CA ASN A 131 12.99 -8.19 7.55
C ASN A 131 12.72 -8.68 6.12
N LYS A 132 11.51 -9.18 5.83
CA LYS A 132 11.17 -9.78 4.52
C LYS A 132 10.39 -8.86 3.60
N VAL A 133 9.72 -7.84 4.15
CA VAL A 133 8.89 -6.93 3.36
C VAL A 133 9.45 -5.53 3.46
N ARG A 134 9.43 -4.92 4.65
CA ARG A 134 9.74 -3.50 4.79
C ARG A 134 11.17 -3.16 4.37
N ASP A 135 12.19 -3.87 4.85
CA ASP A 135 13.59 -3.56 4.54
C ASP A 135 13.88 -3.71 3.03
N VAL A 136 13.23 -4.68 2.37
CA VAL A 136 13.34 -4.91 0.92
C VAL A 136 12.66 -3.80 0.11
N TYR A 137 11.49 -3.33 0.56
CA TYR A 137 10.65 -2.37 -0.19
C TYR A 137 10.96 -0.90 0.13
N GLN A 138 11.47 -0.59 1.32
CA GLN A 138 11.71 0.78 1.80
C GLN A 138 12.87 1.46 1.05
N HIS A 139 13.74 0.70 0.38
CA HIS A 139 14.84 1.23 -0.43
C HIS A 139 14.60 1.19 -1.94
N SER A 140 13.41 0.76 -2.39
CA SER A 140 13.11 0.54 -3.82
C SER A 140 14.22 -0.20 -4.56
N ASN A 141 14.91 -1.13 -3.89
CA ASN A 141 16.06 -1.82 -4.49
C ASN A 141 15.53 -2.92 -5.43
N GLU A 142 15.10 -2.51 -6.61
CA GLU A 142 14.55 -3.41 -7.62
C GLU A 142 15.54 -4.53 -7.95
N THR A 143 16.85 -4.26 -7.87
CA THR A 143 17.89 -5.27 -8.13
C THR A 143 17.89 -6.39 -7.11
N GLU A 144 17.75 -6.10 -5.81
CA GLU A 144 17.64 -7.14 -4.79
C GLU A 144 16.28 -7.86 -4.86
N ILE A 145 15.20 -7.13 -5.18
CA ILE A 145 13.85 -7.72 -5.33
C ILE A 145 13.80 -8.71 -6.50
N THR A 146 14.42 -8.37 -7.63
CA THR A 146 14.37 -9.19 -8.84
C THR A 146 15.59 -10.10 -9.01
N LYS A 147 16.45 -10.19 -8.00
CA LYS A 147 17.69 -10.97 -8.06
C LYS A 147 17.40 -12.43 -8.41
N GLY A 148 18.05 -12.93 -9.46
CA GLY A 148 17.88 -14.30 -9.94
C GLY A 148 16.57 -14.55 -10.70
N LEU A 149 15.76 -13.53 -10.94
CA LEU A 149 14.55 -13.64 -11.75
C LEU A 149 14.83 -13.35 -13.23
N SER A 150 14.11 -14.06 -14.09
CA SER A 150 14.09 -13.86 -15.53
C SER A 150 12.66 -13.60 -16.01
N ALA A 151 12.53 -12.74 -17.01
CA ALA A 151 11.25 -12.47 -17.66
C ALA A 151 11.24 -13.08 -19.07
N PRO A 152 10.09 -13.63 -19.52
CA PRO A 152 9.92 -13.99 -20.92
C PRO A 152 9.86 -12.72 -21.77
N ILE A 153 10.71 -12.63 -22.79
CA ILE A 153 10.73 -11.55 -23.76
C ILE A 153 10.63 -12.14 -25.16
N LEU A 154 9.76 -11.55 -25.96
CA LEU A 154 9.77 -11.78 -27.39
C LEU A 154 10.70 -10.75 -28.01
N ALA A 155 11.89 -11.21 -28.40
CA ALA A 155 12.84 -10.40 -29.13
C ALA A 155 12.50 -10.46 -30.63
N PHE A 156 12.33 -9.30 -31.25
CA PHE A 156 12.12 -9.18 -32.69
C PHE A 156 13.21 -8.31 -33.28
N GLU A 157 13.83 -8.80 -34.35
CA GLU A 157 14.71 -8.00 -35.18
C GLU A 157 13.94 -7.56 -36.42
N PHE A 158 13.65 -6.26 -36.53
CA PHE A 158 13.00 -5.72 -37.71
C PHE A 158 14.07 -5.38 -38.77
N LYS A 159 14.07 -6.11 -39.88
CA LYS A 159 14.86 -5.72 -41.05
C LYS A 159 14.15 -4.56 -41.77
N GLY A 160 14.82 -3.41 -41.88
CA GLY A 160 14.29 -2.19 -42.52
C GLY A 160 13.33 -1.38 -41.63
N PRO A 161 12.54 -0.46 -42.21
CA PRO A 161 11.65 0.42 -41.45
C PRO A 161 10.60 -0.36 -40.65
N LEU A 162 10.28 0.12 -39.45
CA LEU A 162 9.20 -0.38 -38.62
C LEU A 162 7.86 0.10 -39.21
N THR A 163 7.05 -0.83 -39.72
CA THR A 163 5.70 -0.54 -40.24
C THR A 163 4.62 -1.16 -39.36
N ILE A 164 3.38 -0.68 -39.48
CA ILE A 164 2.25 -1.21 -38.73
C ILE A 164 2.00 -2.68 -39.07
N GLU A 165 2.16 -3.09 -40.34
CA GLU A 165 1.97 -4.49 -40.73
C GLU A 165 2.97 -5.42 -40.01
N LYS A 166 4.24 -5.02 -39.92
CA LYS A 166 5.26 -5.81 -39.21
C LYS A 166 4.97 -5.93 -37.70
N ILE A 167 4.38 -4.91 -37.09
CA ILE A 167 3.94 -4.97 -35.69
C ILE A 167 2.76 -5.93 -35.53
N GLN A 168 1.79 -5.90 -36.45
CA GLN A 168 0.66 -6.82 -36.45
C GLN A 168 1.10 -8.27 -36.64
N GLU A 169 1.98 -8.53 -37.60
CA GLU A 169 2.53 -9.86 -37.89
C GLU A 169 3.32 -10.42 -36.69
N ALA A 170 4.10 -9.58 -36.00
CA ALA A 170 4.78 -9.96 -34.76
C ALA A 170 3.79 -10.31 -33.64
N ASN A 171 2.71 -9.54 -33.50
CA ASN A 171 1.64 -9.82 -32.52
C ASN A 171 0.90 -11.13 -32.82
N GLU A 172 0.59 -11.41 -34.08
CA GLU A 172 -0.05 -12.65 -34.50
C GLU A 172 0.88 -13.86 -34.31
N GLY A 173 2.17 -13.70 -34.65
CA GLY A 173 3.17 -14.72 -34.39
C GLY A 173 3.36 -15.02 -32.91
N ALA A 174 3.27 -14.00 -32.05
CA ALA A 174 3.29 -14.15 -30.60
C ALA A 174 2.04 -14.90 -30.08
N ARG A 175 0.84 -14.49 -30.51
CA ARG A 175 -0.44 -15.10 -30.09
C ARG A 175 -0.59 -16.55 -30.57
N SER A 176 -0.12 -16.85 -31.76
CA SER A 176 -0.16 -18.20 -32.34
C SER A 176 0.91 -19.14 -31.76
N GLY A 177 1.82 -18.64 -30.91
CA GLY A 177 2.94 -19.42 -30.36
C GLY A 177 4.04 -19.75 -31.37
N ARG A 178 3.95 -19.20 -32.60
CA ARG A 178 5.01 -19.31 -33.63
C ARG A 178 6.28 -18.62 -33.17
N LEU A 179 6.15 -17.50 -32.46
CA LEU A 179 7.24 -16.77 -31.85
C LEU A 179 7.32 -17.17 -30.38
N LYS A 180 8.41 -17.84 -30.00
CA LYS A 180 8.63 -18.31 -28.63
C LYS A 180 9.38 -17.24 -27.82
N PRO A 181 8.92 -16.95 -26.59
CA PRO A 181 9.63 -16.03 -25.73
C PRO A 181 10.96 -16.63 -25.25
N THR A 182 11.99 -15.82 -25.26
CA THR A 182 13.29 -16.12 -24.66
C THR A 182 13.30 -15.60 -23.23
N ARG A 183 13.87 -16.37 -22.29
CA ARG A 183 14.07 -15.88 -20.92
C ARG A 183 15.28 -14.98 -20.87
N VAL A 184 15.09 -13.76 -20.42
CA VAL A 184 16.14 -12.76 -20.26
C VAL A 184 16.22 -12.40 -18.79
N SER A 185 17.44 -12.26 -18.27
CA SER A 185 17.65 -11.92 -16.86
C SER A 185 17.17 -10.49 -16.60
N THR A 186 16.51 -10.27 -15.47
CA THR A 186 16.14 -8.90 -15.05
C THR A 186 17.36 -8.02 -14.80
N ASN A 187 18.56 -8.61 -14.60
CA ASN A 187 19.81 -7.86 -14.47
C ASN A 187 20.33 -7.32 -15.81
N GLU A 188 19.94 -7.92 -16.93
CA GLU A 188 20.42 -7.55 -18.27
C GLU A 188 19.70 -6.32 -18.82
N LEU A 189 18.44 -6.09 -18.43
CA LEU A 189 17.62 -4.98 -18.91
C LEU A 189 16.93 -4.24 -17.75
N PRO A 190 17.29 -2.97 -17.46
CA PRO A 190 16.75 -2.24 -16.31
C PRO A 190 15.22 -2.14 -16.26
N PHE A 191 14.55 -1.93 -17.40
CA PHE A 191 13.10 -1.78 -17.45
C PHE A 191 12.35 -3.06 -17.06
N LEU A 192 12.96 -4.25 -17.22
CA LEU A 192 12.35 -5.50 -16.78
C LEU A 192 12.25 -5.58 -15.27
N LYS A 193 13.18 -4.97 -14.54
CA LYS A 193 13.18 -4.97 -13.07
C LYS A 193 11.89 -4.36 -12.56
N SER A 194 11.51 -3.20 -13.08
CA SER A 194 10.29 -2.49 -12.68
C SER A 194 9.02 -3.27 -13.06
N ILE A 195 8.98 -3.89 -14.25
CA ILE A 195 7.83 -4.71 -14.70
C ILE A 195 7.67 -5.96 -13.82
N VAL A 196 8.75 -6.69 -13.59
CA VAL A 196 8.76 -7.92 -12.76
C VAL A 196 8.41 -7.57 -11.32
N LYS A 197 9.00 -6.51 -10.77
CA LYS A 197 8.66 -6.01 -9.44
C LYS A 197 7.18 -5.65 -9.33
N GLN A 198 6.64 -4.89 -10.28
CA GLN A 198 5.20 -4.55 -10.25
C GLN A 198 4.32 -5.80 -10.23
N LYS A 199 4.72 -6.86 -10.92
CA LYS A 199 4.01 -8.14 -10.91
C LYS A 199 4.13 -8.85 -9.56
N ILE A 200 5.32 -8.85 -8.95
CA ILE A 200 5.53 -9.38 -7.59
C ILE A 200 4.67 -8.62 -6.59
N ASP A 201 4.69 -7.28 -6.64
CA ASP A 201 3.89 -6.41 -5.77
C ASP A 201 2.39 -6.73 -5.95
N GLU A 202 1.90 -6.86 -7.19
CA GLU A 202 0.50 -7.26 -7.48
C GLU A 202 0.15 -8.61 -6.84
N THR A 203 1.01 -9.62 -6.97
CA THR A 203 0.73 -10.96 -6.44
C THR A 203 0.83 -11.05 -4.91
N SER A 204 1.68 -10.23 -4.29
CA SER A 204 1.98 -10.33 -2.86
C SER A 204 1.17 -9.37 -2.01
N ALA A 205 0.82 -8.18 -2.51
CA ALA A 205 0.16 -7.14 -1.73
C ALA A 205 -1.20 -7.58 -1.17
N ILE A 206 -2.01 -8.30 -1.94
CA ILE A 206 -3.32 -8.78 -1.49
C ILE A 206 -3.19 -9.79 -0.35
N SER A 207 -2.34 -10.80 -0.51
CA SER A 207 -2.10 -11.81 0.54
C SER A 207 -1.56 -11.14 1.80
N LEU A 208 -0.58 -10.25 1.65
CA LEU A 208 0.01 -9.53 2.76
C LEU A 208 -1.00 -8.61 3.46
N PHE A 209 -1.87 -7.94 2.69
CA PHE A 209 -2.95 -7.13 3.26
C PHE A 209 -3.92 -7.96 4.08
N ASN A 210 -4.32 -9.13 3.58
CA ASN A 210 -5.20 -10.02 4.33
C ASN A 210 -4.53 -10.54 5.62
N GLU A 211 -3.21 -10.78 5.62
CA GLU A 211 -2.47 -11.10 6.85
C GLU A 211 -2.46 -9.91 7.85
N VAL A 212 -2.18 -8.70 7.36
CA VAL A 212 -2.18 -7.48 8.18
C VAL A 212 -3.58 -7.17 8.72
N TYR A 213 -4.62 -7.41 7.94
CA TYR A 213 -6.01 -7.30 8.34
C TYR A 213 -6.30 -8.19 9.56
N GLN A 214 -5.94 -9.48 9.48
CA GLN A 214 -6.16 -10.42 10.58
C GLN A 214 -5.37 -10.00 11.82
N PHE A 215 -4.13 -9.57 11.63
CA PHE A 215 -3.31 -9.02 12.71
C PHE A 215 -3.98 -7.82 13.38
N LEU A 216 -4.56 -6.90 12.61
CA LEU A 216 -5.22 -5.70 13.13
C LEU A 216 -6.45 -6.05 13.98
N VAL A 217 -7.30 -6.97 13.50
CA VAL A 217 -8.47 -7.44 14.23
C VAL A 217 -8.05 -8.11 15.55
N CYS A 218 -7.05 -8.99 15.50
CA CYS A 218 -6.48 -9.61 16.70
C CYS A 218 -5.87 -8.57 17.65
N ALA A 219 -5.11 -7.62 17.13
CA ALA A 219 -4.47 -6.58 17.94
C ALA A 219 -5.50 -5.70 18.67
N LYS A 220 -6.60 -5.35 18.00
CA LYS A 220 -7.73 -4.65 18.64
C LYS A 220 -8.29 -5.47 19.80
N MET A 221 -8.61 -6.73 19.57
CA MET A 221 -9.18 -7.60 20.59
C MET A 221 -8.22 -7.87 21.75
N VAL A 222 -6.91 -7.96 21.54
CA VAL A 222 -5.95 -8.35 22.56
C VAL A 222 -5.35 -7.14 23.30
N TYR A 223 -4.98 -6.09 22.58
CA TYR A 223 -4.14 -5.00 23.10
C TYR A 223 -4.86 -3.66 23.29
N PHE A 224 -6.02 -3.48 22.65
CA PHE A 224 -6.77 -2.22 22.64
C PHE A 224 -8.18 -2.41 23.20
N LYS A 225 -8.28 -3.18 24.29
CA LYS A 225 -9.51 -3.36 25.09
C LYS A 225 -9.79 -2.13 25.93
N GLU A 226 -11.05 -1.91 26.29
CA GLU A 226 -11.45 -0.79 27.14
C GLU A 226 -10.69 -0.77 28.48
N ASP A 227 -10.50 -1.93 29.11
CA ASP A 227 -9.72 -2.08 30.35
C ASP A 227 -8.29 -1.57 30.23
N GLU A 228 -7.65 -1.73 29.06
CA GLU A 228 -6.29 -1.26 28.80
C GLU A 228 -6.23 0.28 28.74
N PHE A 229 -7.27 0.91 28.17
CA PHE A 229 -7.40 2.37 28.18
C PHE A 229 -7.70 2.89 29.58
N GLN A 230 -8.55 2.21 30.35
CA GLN A 230 -8.84 2.59 31.73
C GLN A 230 -7.59 2.46 32.62
N GLU A 231 -6.82 1.38 32.47
CA GLU A 231 -5.53 1.20 33.16
C GLU A 231 -4.57 2.35 32.84
N HIS A 232 -4.48 2.74 31.56
CA HIS A 232 -3.67 3.88 31.13
C HIS A 232 -4.13 5.19 31.78
N THR A 233 -5.42 5.53 31.67
CA THR A 233 -6.01 6.72 32.28
C THR A 233 -5.77 6.77 33.79
N ASN A 234 -5.93 5.65 34.49
CA ASN A 234 -5.71 5.58 35.93
C ASN A 234 -4.25 5.81 36.31
N ARG A 235 -3.29 5.39 35.46
CA ARG A 235 -1.85 5.51 35.72
C ARG A 235 -1.28 6.87 35.33
N PHE A 236 -1.71 7.42 34.22
CA PHE A 236 -1.08 8.60 33.61
C PHE A 236 -2.00 9.84 33.62
N GLY A 237 -3.27 9.67 34.00
CA GLY A 237 -4.27 10.74 34.02
C GLY A 237 -4.84 11.05 32.62
N ASN A 238 -5.91 11.84 32.59
CA ASN A 238 -6.46 12.38 31.36
C ASN A 238 -5.97 13.83 31.22
N HIS A 239 -5.22 14.14 30.15
CA HIS A 239 -4.72 15.50 29.88
C HIS A 239 -5.84 16.54 29.64
N LEU A 240 -7.11 16.13 29.64
CA LEU A 240 -8.30 16.98 29.57
C LEU A 240 -8.40 17.98 30.74
N GLY A 241 -7.84 17.65 31.92
CA GLY A 241 -7.85 18.55 33.08
C GLY A 241 -7.03 19.84 32.90
N HIS A 242 -6.21 19.93 31.84
CA HIS A 242 -5.37 21.09 31.54
C HIS A 242 -5.90 21.94 30.37
N ILE A 243 -7.01 21.55 29.75
CA ILE A 243 -7.60 22.31 28.65
C ILE A 243 -8.42 23.46 29.26
N LYS A 244 -7.98 24.71 29.06
CA LYS A 244 -8.75 25.89 29.47
C LYS A 244 -10.09 25.86 28.75
N HIS A 245 -11.16 25.59 29.49
CA HIS A 245 -12.52 25.71 28.96
C HIS A 245 -12.83 27.19 28.74
N HIS A 246 -13.07 27.57 27.50
CA HIS A 246 -13.65 28.88 27.19
C HIS A 246 -15.12 28.83 27.59
N ARG A 247 -15.53 29.71 28.53
CA ARG A 247 -16.96 29.95 28.79
C ARG A 247 -17.52 30.66 27.56
N LEU A 248 -18.51 30.03 26.92
CA LEU A 248 -19.36 30.72 25.95
C LEU A 248 -20.22 31.69 26.76
N GLY A 249 -20.08 32.99 26.45
CA GLY A 249 -20.97 34.05 26.92
C GLY A 249 -22.10 34.29 25.94
#